data_AF-A0A2H3BHP2-F1
#
_entry.id   AF-A0A2H3BHP2-F1
#
_cell.length_a   1.000
_cell.length_b   1.000
_cell.length_c   1.000
_cell.angle_alpha   90.00
_cell.angle_beta   90.00
_cell.angle_gamma   90.00
#
_symmetry.space_group_name_H-M   'P 1'
#
loop_
_entity.id
_entity.type
_entity.pdbx_description
1 polymer ?
#
loop_
_entity_poly.entity_id
_entity_poly.type
_entity_poly.pdbx_seq_one_letter_code
_entity_poly.pdbx_strand_id
1 'polypeptide(L)' 'IFELLDPLDLLHLSRLSKAFRRVLMSKSSISAWKSARRNIGGLPEPLHGLSEPAWANLVFVPICHVCRFLLDSFL' A
#
# COMPACT_ATOMS: atom_id res chain seq x y z
N ILE A 1 -15.01 -1.97 -6.11
CA ILE A 1 -14.15 -3.14 -6.42
C ILE A 1 -12.88 -3.11 -5.56
N PHE A 2 -11.96 -2.16 -5.74
CA PHE A 2 -10.72 -2.08 -4.93
C PHE A 2 -10.94 -1.90 -3.41
N GLU A 3 -12.08 -1.33 -3.01
CA GLU A 3 -12.45 -1.13 -1.61
C GLU A 3 -12.69 -2.43 -0.82
N LEU A 4 -12.87 -3.55 -1.51
CA LEU A 4 -13.08 -4.88 -0.91
C LEU A 4 -11.76 -5.62 -0.67
N LEU A 5 -10.63 -5.05 -1.10
CA LEU A 5 -9.31 -5.66 -1.00
C LEU A 5 -8.55 -5.12 0.21
N ASP A 6 -7.54 -5.85 0.64
CA ASP A 6 -6.63 -5.37 1.67
C ASP A 6 -5.58 -4.41 1.09
N PRO A 7 -4.96 -3.54 1.90
CA PRO A 7 -3.93 -2.62 1.43
C PRO A 7 -2.74 -3.34 0.79
N LEU A 8 -2.42 -4.55 1.27
CA LEU A 8 -1.38 -5.40 0.70
C LEU A 8 -1.73 -5.88 -0.71
N ASP A 9 -2.99 -6.22 -0.97
CA ASP A 9 -3.45 -6.61 -2.31
C ASP A 9 -3.36 -5.43 -3.29
N LEU A 10 -3.74 -4.24 -2.85
CA LEU A 10 -3.58 -3.03 -3.65
C LEU A 10 -2.11 -2.75 -3.98
N LEU A 11 -1.20 -2.98 -3.03
CA LEU A 11 0.24 -2.88 -3.28
C LEU A 11 0.70 -3.90 -4.31
N HIS A 12 0.30 -5.17 -4.17
CA HIS A 12 0.65 -6.22 -5.12
C HIS A 12 0.12 -5.90 -6.53
N LEU A 13 -1.14 -5.51 -6.67
CA LEU A 13 -1.72 -5.09 -7.95
C LEU A 13 -0.96 -3.92 -8.58
N SER A 14 -0.57 -2.94 -7.77
CA SER A 14 0.22 -1.79 -8.22
C SER A 14 1.64 -2.16 -8.69
N ARG A 15 2.18 -3.30 -8.24
CA ARG A 15 3.50 -3.82 -8.64
C ARG A 15 3.41 -4.74 -9.86
N LEU A 16 2.35 -5.54 -9.94
CA LEU A 16 2.13 -6.51 -11.02
C LEU A 16 1.78 -5.86 -12.37
N SER A 17 1.11 -4.70 -12.38
CA SER A 17 0.64 -4.07 -13.62
C SER A 17 0.89 -2.57 -13.65
N LYS A 18 1.47 -2.08 -14.76
CA LYS A 18 1.64 -0.64 -15.01
C LYS A 18 0.29 0.11 -15.08
N ALA A 19 -0.78 -0.55 -15.54
CA ALA A 19 -2.11 0.04 -15.61
C ALA A 19 -2.69 0.23 -14.21
N PHE A 20 -2.66 -0.82 -13.38
CA PHE A 20 -3.10 -0.72 -11.98
C PHE A 20 -2.24 0.25 -11.19
N ARG A 21 -0.92 0.26 -11.41
CA ARG A 21 -0.02 1.26 -10.82
C ARG A 21 -0.48 2.69 -11.11
N ARG A 22 -0.81 2.99 -12.37
CA ARG A 22 -1.24 4.33 -12.79
C ARG A 22 -2.53 4.75 -12.08
N VAL A 23 -3.48 3.83 -11.95
CA VAL A 23 -4.76 4.10 -11.27
C VAL A 23 -4.56 4.22 -9.76
N LEU A 24 -4.00 3.20 -9.12
CA LEU A 24 -3.88 3.11 -7.65
C LEU A 24 -2.94 4.16 -7.05
N MET A 25 -1.96 4.66 -7.80
CA MET A 25 -1.06 5.73 -7.32
C MET A 25 -1.59 7.15 -7.61
N SER A 26 -2.78 7.26 -8.18
CA SER A 26 -3.41 8.56 -8.45
C SER A 26 -4.24 9.05 -7.27
N LYS A 27 -4.47 10.37 -7.20
CA LYS A 27 -5.28 10.98 -6.13
C LYS A 27 -6.75 10.51 -6.15
N SER A 28 -7.28 10.06 -7.28
CA SER A 28 -8.65 9.56 -7.37
C SER A 28 -8.85 8.23 -6.65
N SER A 29 -7.79 7.48 -6.37
CA SER A 29 -7.86 6.21 -5.65
C SER A 29 -7.68 6.33 -4.13
N ILE A 30 -7.56 7.56 -3.57
CA ILE A 30 -7.38 7.74 -2.11
C ILE A 30 -8.52 7.10 -1.32
N SER A 31 -9.78 7.23 -1.77
CA SER A 31 -10.92 6.59 -1.11
C SER A 31 -10.78 5.07 -1.09
N ALA A 32 -10.31 4.47 -2.18
CA ALA A 32 -10.10 3.03 -2.28
C ALA A 32 -9.06 2.54 -1.27
N TRP A 33 -7.95 3.25 -1.12
CA TRP A 33 -6.93 2.92 -0.11
C TRP A 33 -7.42 3.09 1.32
N LYS A 34 -8.17 4.16 1.61
CA LYS A 34 -8.80 4.37 2.91
C LYS A 34 -9.77 3.24 3.26
N SER A 35 -10.59 2.81 2.30
CA SER A 35 -11.50 1.68 2.49
C SER A 35 -10.74 0.38 2.68
N ALA A 36 -9.74 0.11 1.85
CA ALA A 36 -8.88 -1.08 2.00
C ALA A 36 -8.22 -1.13 3.37
N ARG A 37 -7.71 0.00 3.88
CA ARG A 37 -7.15 0.06 5.23
C ARG A 37 -8.16 -0.29 6.31
N ARG A 38 -9.40 0.18 6.20
CA ARG A 38 -10.48 -0.13 7.16
C ARG A 38 -10.88 -1.60 7.16
N ASN A 39 -10.54 -2.37 6.13
CA ASN A 39 -10.76 -3.82 6.13
C ASN A 39 -9.85 -4.53 7.14
N ILE A 40 -8.70 -3.93 7.48
CA ILE A 40 -7.80 -4.45 8.52
C ILE A 40 -8.13 -3.80 9.86
N GLY A 41 -8.76 -4.58 10.74
CA GLY A 41 -9.11 -4.17 12.09
C GLY A 41 -7.87 -3.73 12.88
N GLY A 42 -7.96 -2.55 13.50
CA GLY A 42 -6.90 -2.02 14.37
C GLY A 42 -5.75 -1.31 13.65
N LEU A 43 -5.79 -1.16 12.32
CA LEU A 43 -4.77 -0.39 11.61
C LEU A 43 -4.94 1.12 11.85
N PRO A 44 -3.93 1.84 12.40
CA PRO A 44 -4.08 3.25 12.66
C PRO A 44 -4.12 4.07 11.37
N GLU A 45 -4.53 5.33 11.50
CA GLU A 45 -4.43 6.33 10.43
C GLU A 45 -2.95 6.50 10.01
N PRO A 46 -2.68 6.77 8.72
CA PRO A 46 -1.34 7.09 8.28
C PRO A 46 -0.69 8.18 9.14
N LEU A 47 0.58 7.98 9.48
CA LEU A 47 1.39 9.01 10.12
C LEU A 47 1.35 10.32 9.31
N HIS A 48 1.45 11.45 9.99
CA HIS A 48 1.30 12.76 9.37
C HIS A 48 2.27 12.94 8.17
N GLY A 49 1.72 13.27 7.01
CA GLY A 49 2.47 13.45 5.76
C GLY A 49 2.67 12.18 4.92
N LEU A 50 2.30 10.99 5.41
CA LEU A 50 2.33 9.76 4.63
C LEU A 50 1.03 9.58 3.84
N SER A 51 1.17 9.22 2.56
CA SER A 51 0.04 8.80 1.74
C SER A 51 -0.39 7.37 2.12
N GLU A 52 -1.66 7.03 1.89
CA GLU A 52 -2.16 5.67 2.16
C GLU A 52 -1.34 4.55 1.49
N PRO A 53 -0.90 4.66 0.21
CA PRO A 53 -0.03 3.64 -0.39
C PRO A 53 1.34 3.55 0.29
N ALA A 54 1.91 4.67 0.71
CA ALA A 54 3.21 4.69 1.40
C ALA A 54 3.09 4.12 2.81
N TRP A 55 1.98 4.41 3.50
CA TRP A 55 1.62 3.83 4.78
C TRP A 55 1.45 2.31 4.69
N ALA A 56 0.67 1.83 3.72
CA ALA A 56 0.52 0.41 3.46
C ALA A 56 1.89 -0.25 3.17
N ASN A 57 2.74 0.40 2.37
CA ASN A 57 4.06 -0.15 2.07
C ASN A 57 4.93 -0.22 3.33
N LEU A 58 4.85 0.76 4.23
CA LEU A 58 5.59 0.77 5.49
C LEU A 58 5.12 -0.34 6.45
N VAL A 59 3.81 -0.58 6.50
CA VAL A 59 3.20 -1.57 7.40
C VAL A 59 3.45 -3.00 6.93
N PHE A 60 3.25 -3.28 5.64
CA PHE A 60 3.18 -4.66 5.14
C PHE A 60 4.42 -5.15 4.42
N VAL A 61 5.34 -4.25 4.03
CA VAL A 61 6.49 -4.63 3.22
C VAL A 61 7.74 -4.57 4.09
N PRO A 62 8.42 -5.71 4.33
CA PRO A 62 9.66 -5.75 5.08
C PRO A 62 10.81 -5.22 4.21
N ILE A 63 10.85 -3.90 4.00
CA ILE A 63 11.95 -3.22 3.32
C ILE A 63 12.65 -2.27 4.26
N CYS A 64 13.98 -2.18 4.12
CA CYS A 64 14.68 -1.04 4.68
C CYS A 64 14.34 0.20 3.85
N HIS A 65 13.58 1.14 4.42
CA HIS A 65 13.21 2.38 3.73
C HIS A 65 14.40 3.34 3.51
N VAL A 66 15.50 3.16 4.23
CA VAL A 66 16.75 3.92 4.07
C VAL A 66 17.60 3.32 2.93
N CYS A 67 17.79 2.00 2.93
CA CYS A 67 18.66 1.31 1.96
C CYS A 67 17.91 0.86 0.69
N ARG A 68 16.57 0.87 0.69
CA ARG A 68 15.66 0.36 -0.36
C ARG A 68 15.91 -1.10 -0.76
N PHE A 69 16.45 -1.90 0.15
CA PHE A 69 16.63 -3.35 -0.04
C PHE A 69 15.42 -4.12 0.51
N LEU A 70 14.90 -5.08 -0.27
CA LEU A 70 13.87 -6.03 0.15
C LEU A 70 14.55 -7.10 1.04
N LEU A 71 14.04 -7.30 2.25
CA LEU A 71 14.62 -8.28 3.19
C LEU A 71 14.46 -9.74 2.69
N ASP A 72 13.59 -9.97 1.70
CA ASP A 72 13.42 -11.27 1.03
C ASP A 72 14.58 -11.65 0.08
N SER A 73 15.59 -10.80 -0.11
CA SER A 73 16.79 -11.14 -0.91
C SER A 73 17.89 -11.87 -0.12
N PHE A 74 17.66 -12.18 1.16
CA PHE A 74 18.60 -12.88 2.04
C PHE A 74 18.05 -14.21 2.62
N LEU A 75 16.92 -14.71 2.10
CA LEU A 75 16.36 -16.04 2.40
C LEU A 75 16.15 -16.85 1.11
#